data_AF-A0A5E4ECT8-F1
#
_entry.id   AF-A0A5E4ECT8-F1
#
_cell.length_a   1.000
_cell.length_b   1.000
_cell.length_c   1.000
_cell.angle_alpha   90.00
_cell.angle_beta   90.00
_cell.angle_gamma   90.00
#
_symmetry.space_group_name_H-M   'P 1'
#
loop_
_entity.id
_entity.type
_entity.pdbx_description
1 polymer ?
#
loop_
_entity_poly.entity_id
_entity_poly.type
_entity_poly.pdbx_seq_one_letter_code
_entity_poly.pdbx_strand_id
1 'polypeptide(L)'
;MLGFCDSIRLRHAPLLVNVSLAESTRSIIAPFLSVKSCIPQLPVISFQISHLEDLSAFPASKSTRSIVPTFLPVKSCLPQLVTLNLNLHMNLNMSAMVRHPEFPELTCLKDLTLNVVASDRQSLLNLTKLIERSPFLHRFTLDLRWARVPCLRNLQKVNKCPHQCLKVVKFSGFVGSSIDTELAMYFTENAVALETFLVDLRKVVVEESTLLSEFVTTQKQLRAARKRALQIGKKLPPGTELIVL
;
A
#
# COMPACT_ATOMS: atom_id res chain seq x y z
N MET A 1 9.60 21.66 19.76
CA MET A 1 10.17 20.45 20.38
C MET A 1 9.06 19.42 20.50
N LEU A 2 8.93 18.53 19.52
CA LEU A 2 8.03 17.37 19.58
C LEU A 2 8.84 16.16 19.08
N GLY A 3 8.85 15.11 19.89
CA GLY A 3 9.84 14.04 19.89
C GLY A 3 9.81 13.16 18.64
N PHE A 4 11.01 12.88 18.14
CA PHE A 4 11.29 11.88 17.13
C PHE A 4 11.04 10.48 17.71
N CYS A 5 10.15 9.71 17.10
CA CYS A 5 9.78 8.38 17.58
C CYS A 5 10.69 7.32 16.94
N ASP A 6 11.84 7.07 17.56
CA ASP A 6 12.60 5.84 17.34
C ASP A 6 11.88 4.69 18.06
N SER A 7 11.57 3.59 17.36
CA SER A 7 11.12 2.39 18.07
C SER A 7 11.85 1.13 17.62
N ILE A 8 12.73 0.65 18.50
CA ILE A 8 13.12 -0.74 18.67
C ILE A 8 12.77 -1.11 20.12
N ARG A 9 11.92 -2.11 20.35
CA ARG A 9 11.70 -2.68 21.70
C ARG A 9 12.10 -4.15 21.71
N LEU A 10 13.25 -4.44 22.31
CA LEU A 10 13.74 -5.79 22.59
C LEU A 10 14.16 -5.86 24.06
N ARG A 11 13.25 -6.31 24.94
CA ARG A 11 13.60 -6.89 26.27
C ARG A 11 12.50 -7.89 26.64
N HIS A 12 12.74 -9.18 26.39
CA HIS A 12 11.98 -10.32 26.89
C HIS A 12 10.55 -10.53 26.34
N ALA A 13 10.41 -10.95 25.08
CA ALA A 13 9.20 -11.63 24.62
C ALA A 13 9.52 -12.63 23.50
N PRO A 14 9.02 -13.87 23.56
CA PRO A 14 9.19 -14.81 22.47
C PRO A 14 8.28 -14.40 21.30
N LEU A 15 8.87 -14.25 20.11
CA LEU A 15 8.25 -14.44 18.78
C LEU A 15 7.63 -13.26 17.97
N LEU A 16 7.81 -11.98 18.30
CA LEU A 16 7.46 -10.90 17.34
C LEU A 16 8.35 -9.66 17.52
N VAL A 17 9.04 -9.23 16.45
CA VAL A 17 9.77 -7.95 16.45
C VAL A 17 9.16 -7.04 15.42
N ASN A 18 8.60 -5.94 15.90
CA ASN A 18 8.12 -4.86 15.06
C ASN A 18 9.26 -3.86 14.85
N VAL A 19 9.70 -3.69 13.60
CA VAL A 19 10.72 -2.72 13.22
C VAL A 19 10.02 -1.58 12.49
N SER A 20 9.77 -0.49 13.20
CA SER A 20 9.24 0.74 12.59
C SER A 20 10.40 1.60 12.11
N LEU A 21 10.47 1.82 10.80
CA LEU A 21 11.44 2.64 10.09
C LEU A 21 10.74 3.92 9.63
N ALA A 22 10.54 4.85 10.55
CA ALA A 22 10.02 6.17 10.24
C ALA A 22 11.20 7.11 9.99
N GLU A 23 11.45 7.49 8.73
CA GLU A 23 12.01 8.78 8.24
C GLU A 23 12.85 8.65 6.96
N SER A 24 13.01 9.79 6.28
CA SER A 24 13.92 10.09 5.15
C SER A 24 15.03 9.06 4.98
N THR A 25 15.24 8.56 3.76
CA THR A 25 16.22 7.49 3.38
C THR A 25 17.59 7.45 4.09
N ARG A 26 18.06 8.55 4.70
CA ARG A 26 19.24 8.58 5.58
C ARG A 26 19.03 8.00 7.00
N SER A 27 17.80 8.01 7.51
CA SER A 27 17.43 7.60 8.87
C SER A 27 17.30 6.08 9.01
N ILE A 28 16.79 5.37 7.99
CA ILE A 28 16.52 3.91 8.05
C ILE A 28 17.78 3.06 8.29
N ILE A 29 18.94 3.54 7.85
CA ILE A 29 20.19 2.78 7.89
C ILE A 29 20.64 2.53 9.35
N ALA A 30 20.59 3.54 10.22
CA ALA A 30 21.14 3.43 11.58
C ALA A 30 20.32 2.50 12.50
N PRO A 31 18.98 2.58 12.57
CA PRO A 31 18.16 1.63 13.32
C PRO A 31 18.27 0.22 12.76
N PHE A 32 18.28 0.06 11.43
CA PHE A 32 18.43 -1.24 10.81
C PHE A 32 19.78 -1.89 11.15
N LEU A 33 20.89 -1.16 11.01
CA LEU A 33 22.22 -1.67 11.36
C LEU A 33 22.29 -2.09 12.83
N SER A 34 21.59 -1.39 13.72
CA SER A 34 21.54 -1.68 15.16
C SER A 34 20.83 -3.00 15.50
N VAL A 35 19.90 -3.46 14.65
CA VAL A 35 19.16 -4.72 14.87
C VAL A 35 19.53 -5.84 13.90
N LYS A 36 20.31 -5.54 12.85
CA LYS A 36 20.63 -6.45 11.74
C LYS A 36 21.13 -7.82 12.20
N SER A 37 21.95 -7.88 13.24
CA SER A 37 22.51 -9.12 13.80
C SER A 37 21.46 -10.03 14.43
N CYS A 38 20.36 -9.47 14.96
CA CYS A 38 19.29 -10.24 15.59
C CYS A 38 18.29 -10.80 14.57
N ILE A 39 18.22 -10.22 13.36
CA ILE A 39 17.15 -10.51 12.39
C ILE A 39 17.08 -11.98 11.95
N PRO A 40 18.19 -12.69 11.67
CA PRO A 40 18.12 -14.10 11.27
C PRO A 40 17.50 -15.04 12.31
N GLN A 41 17.39 -14.60 13.57
CA GLN A 41 16.84 -15.38 14.67
C GLN A 41 15.36 -15.08 14.92
N LEU A 42 14.76 -14.17 14.13
CA LEU A 42 13.39 -13.71 14.34
C LEU A 42 12.42 -14.52 13.48
N PRO A 43 11.36 -15.09 14.07
CA PRO A 43 10.38 -15.89 13.33
C PRO A 43 9.44 -15.02 12.47
N VAL A 44 9.26 -13.77 12.86
CA VAL A 44 8.31 -12.83 12.24
C VAL A 44 8.92 -11.43 12.30
N ILE A 45 8.97 -10.78 11.14
CA ILE A 45 9.40 -9.39 10.98
C ILE A 45 8.22 -8.59 10.45
N SER A 46 8.00 -7.43 11.06
CA SER A 46 7.08 -6.41 10.58
C SER A 46 7.86 -5.14 10.28
N PHE A 47 7.71 -4.59 9.08
CA PHE A 47 8.27 -3.27 8.75
C PHE A 47 7.18 -2.23 8.64
N GLN A 48 7.40 -1.05 9.23
CA GLN A 48 6.64 0.16 8.91
C GLN A 48 7.58 1.16 8.26
N ILE A 49 7.36 1.54 7.00
CA ILE A 49 8.22 2.49 6.29
C ILE A 49 7.41 3.74 5.95
N SER A 50 7.86 4.91 6.42
CA SER A 50 7.23 6.18 6.08
C SER A 50 8.08 7.00 5.12
N HIS A 51 7.60 7.19 3.89
CA HIS A 51 8.17 8.15 2.95
C HIS A 51 7.25 9.36 2.80
N LEU A 52 7.25 10.23 3.82
CA LEU A 52 6.55 11.52 3.80
C LEU A 52 7.58 12.60 3.43
N GLU A 53 7.46 13.17 2.23
CA GLU A 53 8.12 14.45 1.92
C GLU A 53 7.08 15.56 2.05
N ASP A 54 7.52 16.73 2.49
CA ASP A 54 6.68 17.91 2.69
C ASP A 54 5.82 18.22 1.46
N LEU A 55 4.50 18.25 1.67
CA LEU A 55 3.48 18.55 0.66
C LEU A 55 3.63 19.96 0.08
N SER A 56 4.35 20.85 0.76
CA SER A 56 4.50 22.27 0.44
C SER A 56 5.51 22.57 -0.68
N ALA A 57 6.36 21.60 -1.07
CA ALA A 57 7.53 21.88 -1.91
C ALA A 57 7.49 21.36 -3.35
N PHE A 58 6.37 20.80 -3.83
CA PHE A 58 6.35 20.20 -5.18
C PHE A 58 5.67 21.09 -6.24
N PRO A 59 6.44 21.73 -7.14
CA PRO A 59 5.97 22.00 -8.49
C PRO A 59 5.76 20.66 -9.21
N ALA A 60 4.94 20.67 -10.26
CA ALA A 60 4.51 19.51 -11.07
C ALA A 60 5.67 18.77 -11.80
N SER A 61 6.70 18.32 -11.09
CA SER A 61 7.83 17.58 -11.63
C SER A 61 7.41 16.13 -11.88
N LYS A 62 7.63 15.67 -13.12
CA LYS A 62 7.28 14.33 -13.63
C LYS A 62 8.18 13.21 -13.09
N SER A 63 9.07 13.50 -12.13
CA SER A 63 10.12 12.57 -11.73
C SER A 63 9.62 11.61 -10.66
N THR A 64 9.20 10.43 -11.08
CA THR A 64 8.89 9.33 -10.17
C THR A 64 10.19 8.80 -9.52
N ARG A 65 10.23 8.65 -8.18
CA ARG A 65 11.41 8.12 -7.47
C ARG A 65 11.31 6.62 -7.25
N SER A 66 12.41 5.89 -7.45
CA SER A 66 12.45 4.45 -7.16
C SER A 66 12.31 4.19 -5.67
N ILE A 67 11.54 3.19 -5.27
CA ILE A 67 11.46 2.72 -3.88
C ILE A 67 12.57 1.71 -3.53
N VAL A 68 13.34 1.24 -4.52
CA VAL A 68 14.44 0.28 -4.31
C VAL A 68 15.43 0.74 -3.22
N PRO A 69 15.87 2.02 -3.16
CA PRO A 69 16.78 2.47 -2.11
C PRO A 69 16.22 2.29 -0.70
N THR A 70 14.90 2.31 -0.54
CA THR A 70 14.22 2.13 0.74
C THR A 70 14.31 0.69 1.24
N PHE A 71 14.38 -0.28 0.33
CA PHE A 71 14.49 -1.70 0.65
C PHE A 71 15.92 -2.23 0.68
N LEU A 72 16.87 -1.49 0.07
CA LEU A 72 18.26 -1.92 -0.02
C LEU A 72 18.92 -2.21 1.35
N PRO A 73 18.70 -1.40 2.42
CA PRO A 73 19.24 -1.70 3.74
C PRO A 73 18.72 -3.04 4.28
N VAL A 74 17.43 -3.31 4.12
CA VAL A 74 16.71 -4.46 4.69
C VAL A 74 16.71 -5.70 3.78
N LYS A 75 17.46 -5.68 2.66
CA LYS A 75 17.34 -6.69 1.59
C LYS A 75 17.50 -8.14 2.05
N SER A 76 18.39 -8.39 3.01
CA SER A 76 18.66 -9.72 3.55
C SER A 76 17.48 -10.33 4.32
N CYS A 77 16.52 -9.48 4.72
CA CYS A 77 15.41 -9.86 5.59
C CYS A 77 14.09 -10.00 4.83
N LEU A 78 14.04 -9.47 3.59
CA LEU A 78 12.86 -9.50 2.73
C LEU A 78 12.30 -10.91 2.49
N PRO A 79 13.11 -11.97 2.31
CA PRO A 79 12.57 -13.31 2.13
C PRO A 79 11.83 -13.86 3.37
N GLN A 80 12.13 -13.36 4.58
CA GLN A 80 11.53 -13.82 5.84
C GLN A 80 10.41 -12.89 6.33
N LEU A 81 10.13 -11.83 5.58
CA LEU A 81 9.15 -10.82 5.97
C LEU A 81 7.74 -11.38 5.91
N VAL A 82 7.02 -11.36 7.03
CA VAL A 82 5.64 -11.89 7.11
C VAL A 82 4.60 -10.79 7.00
N THR A 83 4.90 -9.62 7.57
CA THR A 83 4.01 -8.45 7.53
C THR A 83 4.78 -7.22 7.05
N LEU A 84 4.18 -6.46 6.13
CA LEU A 84 4.75 -5.23 5.60
C LEU A 84 3.70 -4.13 5.64
N ASN A 85 4.03 -3.02 6.30
CA ASN A 85 3.25 -1.80 6.30
C ASN A 85 4.07 -0.67 5.67
N LEU A 86 3.52 -0.04 4.63
CA LEU A 86 4.18 1.07 3.94
C LEU A 86 3.27 2.29 3.95
N ASN A 87 3.80 3.44 4.38
CA ASN A 87 3.21 4.75 4.15
C ASN A 87 3.89 5.37 2.92
N LEU A 88 3.13 5.45 1.82
CA LEU A 88 3.60 5.83 0.51
C LEU A 88 2.93 7.12 0.02
N HIS A 89 3.72 7.98 -0.63
CA HIS A 89 3.21 9.02 -1.51
C HIS A 89 3.29 8.53 -2.96
N MET A 90 2.24 8.70 -3.77
CA MET A 90 2.13 8.10 -5.12
C MET A 90 3.13 8.59 -6.17
N ASN A 91 4.07 9.47 -5.79
CA ASN A 91 5.18 9.85 -6.66
C ASN A 91 6.28 8.76 -6.75
N LEU A 92 6.02 7.55 -6.25
CA LEU A 92 6.96 6.44 -6.22
C LEU A 92 6.79 5.52 -7.43
N ASN A 93 7.92 5.15 -8.03
CA ASN A 93 8.02 4.22 -9.15
C ASN A 93 8.29 2.80 -8.66
N MET A 94 7.24 2.01 -8.40
CA MET A 94 7.36 0.59 -8.07
C MET A 94 7.85 -0.25 -9.25
N SER A 95 7.66 0.19 -10.51
CA SER A 95 8.17 -0.55 -11.67
C SER A 95 9.69 -0.69 -11.67
N ALA A 96 10.40 0.22 -11.01
CA ALA A 96 11.85 0.12 -10.82
C ALA A 96 12.25 -1.06 -9.93
N MET A 97 11.38 -1.53 -9.04
CA MET A 97 11.62 -2.72 -8.22
C MET A 97 11.65 -3.99 -9.06
N VAL A 98 10.68 -4.14 -9.98
CA VAL A 98 10.55 -5.34 -10.82
C VAL A 98 11.75 -5.52 -11.72
N ARG A 99 12.35 -4.41 -12.17
CA ARG A 99 13.54 -4.40 -13.03
C ARG A 99 14.85 -4.53 -12.25
N HIS A 100 14.83 -4.45 -10.91
CA HIS A 100 16.04 -4.52 -10.11
C HIS A 100 16.42 -5.98 -9.86
N PRO A 101 17.56 -6.47 -10.38
CA PRO A 101 17.95 -7.88 -10.26
C PRO A 101 18.09 -8.33 -8.80
N GLU A 102 18.45 -7.42 -7.90
CA GLU A 102 18.66 -7.74 -6.48
C GLU A 102 17.39 -7.66 -5.61
N PHE A 103 16.20 -7.36 -6.17
CA PHE A 103 14.99 -7.31 -5.35
C PHE A 103 14.36 -8.71 -5.23
N PRO A 104 14.41 -9.35 -4.04
CA PRO A 104 13.96 -10.72 -3.86
C PRO A 104 12.43 -10.83 -3.91
N GLU A 105 11.92 -12.04 -4.10
CA GLU A 105 10.51 -12.34 -3.83
C GLU A 105 10.24 -12.30 -2.32
N LEU A 106 9.05 -11.81 -1.96
CA LEU A 106 8.57 -11.73 -0.59
C LEU A 106 7.80 -13.00 -0.25
N THR A 107 8.48 -14.14 -0.31
CA THR A 107 7.86 -15.47 -0.21
C THR A 107 7.24 -15.75 1.16
N CYS A 108 7.70 -15.12 2.24
CA CYS A 108 7.05 -15.28 3.54
C CYS A 108 5.91 -14.28 3.79
N LEU A 109 5.68 -13.30 2.90
CA LEU A 109 4.76 -12.20 3.16
C LEU A 109 3.31 -12.67 3.10
N LYS A 110 2.62 -12.58 4.23
CA LYS A 110 1.21 -12.94 4.38
C LYS A 110 0.31 -11.71 4.50
N ASP A 111 0.85 -10.60 4.99
CA ASP A 111 0.12 -9.37 5.27
C ASP A 111 0.80 -8.15 4.66
N LEU A 112 0.08 -7.46 3.79
CA LEU A 112 0.55 -6.21 3.18
C LEU A 112 -0.46 -5.09 3.44
N THR A 113 0.00 -4.04 4.12
CA THR A 113 -0.76 -2.82 4.35
C THR A 113 -0.09 -1.64 3.64
N LEU A 114 -0.83 -0.94 2.81
CA LEU A 114 -0.39 0.26 2.11
C LEU A 114 -1.25 1.44 2.53
N ASN A 115 -0.64 2.42 3.18
CA ASN A 115 -1.23 3.72 3.46
C ASN A 115 -0.76 4.68 2.37
N VAL A 116 -1.67 5.17 1.54
CA VAL A 116 -1.31 5.83 0.29
C VAL A 116 -1.91 7.23 0.22
N VAL A 117 -1.07 8.22 -0.07
CA VAL A 117 -1.53 9.54 -0.53
C VAL A 117 -1.38 9.60 -2.05
N ALA A 118 -2.52 9.65 -2.75
CA ALA A 118 -2.61 9.61 -4.21
C ALA A 118 -2.92 10.99 -4.83
N SER A 119 -2.29 11.25 -5.98
CA SER A 119 -2.62 12.39 -6.84
C SER A 119 -3.63 11.99 -7.92
N ASP A 120 -4.24 12.97 -8.57
CA ASP A 120 -5.30 12.79 -9.55
C ASP A 120 -4.88 12.14 -10.87
N ARG A 121 -3.57 11.97 -11.13
CA ARG A 121 -3.05 11.50 -12.43
C ARG A 121 -2.34 10.15 -12.38
N GLN A 122 -1.88 9.72 -11.22
CA GLN A 122 -1.03 8.53 -11.09
C GLN A 122 -1.86 7.25 -11.01
N SER A 123 -1.41 6.20 -11.68
CA SER A 123 -2.09 4.90 -11.67
C SER A 123 -1.75 4.12 -10.40
N LEU A 124 -2.77 3.67 -9.67
CA LEU A 124 -2.61 2.78 -8.52
C LEU A 124 -2.15 1.37 -8.93
N LEU A 125 -2.23 1.02 -10.22
CA LEU A 125 -1.71 -0.25 -10.74
C LEU A 125 -0.20 -0.42 -10.51
N ASN A 126 0.55 0.65 -10.25
CA ASN A 126 1.95 0.52 -9.86
C ASN A 126 2.12 -0.26 -8.55
N LEU A 127 1.14 -0.22 -7.64
CA LEU A 127 1.16 -0.98 -6.39
C LEU A 127 1.09 -2.49 -6.60
N THR A 128 0.49 -2.94 -7.72
CA THR A 128 0.36 -4.37 -8.00
C THR A 128 1.73 -5.02 -8.11
N LYS A 129 2.78 -4.27 -8.46
CA LYS A 129 4.15 -4.78 -8.55
C LYS A 129 4.68 -5.37 -7.25
N LEU A 130 4.22 -4.86 -6.09
CA LEU A 130 4.58 -5.45 -4.81
C LEU A 130 3.78 -6.73 -4.52
N ILE A 131 2.51 -6.73 -4.90
CA ILE A 131 1.59 -7.86 -4.75
C ILE A 131 2.05 -9.03 -5.64
N GLU A 132 2.42 -8.73 -6.89
CA GLU A 132 3.01 -9.68 -7.86
C GLU A 132 4.31 -10.33 -7.35
N ARG A 133 5.01 -9.71 -6.40
CA ARG A 133 6.23 -10.25 -5.77
C ARG A 133 5.97 -10.95 -4.43
N SER A 134 4.70 -11.10 -4.04
CA SER A 134 4.27 -11.67 -2.76
C SER A 134 3.38 -12.89 -3.01
N PRO A 135 3.94 -14.02 -3.48
CA PRO A 135 3.15 -15.16 -3.99
C PRO A 135 2.22 -15.80 -2.93
N PHE A 136 2.59 -15.71 -1.65
CA PHE A 136 1.84 -16.26 -0.53
C PHE A 136 1.07 -15.21 0.27
N LEU A 137 0.80 -14.04 -0.33
CA LEU A 137 0.05 -12.98 0.33
C LEU A 137 -1.37 -13.46 0.63
N HIS A 138 -1.79 -13.36 1.89
CA HIS A 138 -3.12 -13.76 2.35
C HIS A 138 -4.05 -12.56 2.50
N ARG A 139 -3.52 -11.42 2.97
CA ARG A 139 -4.29 -10.22 3.25
C ARG A 139 -3.63 -8.99 2.65
N PHE A 140 -4.41 -8.21 1.94
CA PHE A 140 -4.02 -6.92 1.41
C PHE A 140 -4.94 -5.83 1.97
N THR A 141 -4.35 -4.79 2.56
CA THR A 141 -5.06 -3.60 3.03
C THR A 141 -4.52 -2.37 2.32
N LEU A 142 -5.41 -1.59 1.72
CA LEU A 142 -5.11 -0.28 1.17
C LEU A 142 -5.94 0.78 1.89
N ASP A 143 -5.26 1.74 2.50
CA ASP A 143 -5.85 2.94 3.05
C ASP A 143 -5.50 4.13 2.15
N LEU A 144 -6.41 4.45 1.24
CA LEU A 144 -6.20 5.46 0.21
C LEU A 144 -6.69 6.84 0.67
N ARG A 145 -5.83 7.84 0.49
CA ARG A 145 -6.15 9.26 0.69
C ARG A 145 -5.89 10.02 -0.60
N TRP A 146 -6.86 10.80 -1.04
CA TRP A 146 -6.73 11.61 -2.25
C TRP A 146 -6.25 13.01 -1.90
N ALA A 147 -5.10 13.41 -2.45
CA ALA A 147 -4.60 14.78 -2.37
C ALA A 147 -5.34 15.73 -3.34
N ARG A 148 -5.97 15.20 -4.39
CA ARG A 148 -6.72 15.96 -5.40
C ARG A 148 -7.91 15.15 -5.90
N VAL A 149 -8.93 15.83 -6.45
CA VAL A 149 -10.04 15.14 -7.13
C VAL A 149 -9.47 14.32 -8.29
N PRO A 150 -9.69 13.00 -8.34
CA PRO A 150 -9.21 12.17 -9.44
C PRO A 150 -9.73 12.67 -10.79
N CYS A 151 -8.85 12.74 -11.78
CA CYS A 151 -9.27 13.14 -13.11
C CYS A 151 -10.07 12.01 -13.79
N LEU A 152 -11.03 12.40 -14.62
CA LEU A 152 -11.70 11.46 -15.51
C LEU A 152 -10.72 11.02 -16.59
N ARG A 153 -10.48 9.71 -16.68
CA ARG A 153 -9.66 9.09 -17.72
C ARG A 153 -10.25 7.74 -18.15
N ASN A 154 -9.80 7.24 -19.28
CA ASN A 154 -10.10 5.88 -19.71
C ASN A 154 -9.45 4.86 -18.77
N LEU A 155 -10.16 3.75 -18.53
CA LEU A 155 -9.64 2.65 -17.73
C LEU A 155 -8.39 2.07 -18.39
N GLN A 156 -7.33 1.93 -17.60
CA GLN A 156 -6.13 1.21 -18.02
C GLN A 156 -6.37 -0.30 -18.01
N LYS A 157 -5.68 -1.00 -18.93
CA LYS A 157 -5.69 -2.46 -18.96
C LYS A 157 -5.00 -3.00 -17.71
N VAL A 158 -5.68 -3.92 -17.05
CA VAL A 158 -5.19 -4.65 -15.90
C VAL A 158 -4.34 -5.84 -16.39
N ASN A 159 -3.19 -6.05 -15.78
CA ASN A 159 -2.35 -7.21 -16.09
C ASN A 159 -2.92 -8.46 -15.40
N LYS A 160 -2.85 -9.60 -16.11
CA LYS A 160 -3.19 -10.90 -15.54
C LYS A 160 -1.99 -11.46 -14.78
N CYS A 161 -2.16 -11.71 -13.49
CA CYS A 161 -1.20 -12.33 -12.58
C CYS A 161 -2.00 -13.00 -11.43
N PRO A 162 -2.33 -14.29 -11.53
CA PRO A 162 -3.16 -14.96 -10.53
C PRO A 162 -2.52 -15.01 -9.14
N HIS A 163 -3.25 -14.56 -8.12
CA HIS A 163 -2.89 -14.66 -6.70
C HIS A 163 -3.66 -15.81 -6.08
N GLN A 164 -2.95 -16.91 -5.80
CA GLN A 164 -3.57 -18.15 -5.32
C GLN A 164 -3.86 -18.14 -3.82
N CYS A 165 -3.18 -17.29 -3.04
CA CYS A 165 -3.30 -17.26 -1.58
C CYS A 165 -4.08 -16.05 -1.05
N LEU A 166 -4.39 -15.06 -1.90
CA LEU A 166 -4.98 -13.80 -1.46
C LEU A 166 -6.47 -14.00 -1.13
N LYS A 167 -6.78 -14.03 0.17
CA LYS A 167 -8.11 -14.31 0.72
C LYS A 167 -8.88 -13.05 1.08
N VAL A 168 -8.20 -12.02 1.57
CA VAL A 168 -8.86 -10.79 2.03
C VAL A 168 -8.25 -9.58 1.38
N VAL A 169 -9.11 -8.74 0.80
CA VAL A 169 -8.76 -7.41 0.31
C VAL A 169 -9.60 -6.39 1.07
N LYS A 170 -8.94 -5.46 1.75
CA LYS A 170 -9.55 -4.26 2.32
C LYS A 170 -9.12 -3.03 1.53
N PHE A 171 -10.09 -2.31 1.00
CA PHE A 171 -9.88 -1.11 0.20
C PHE A 171 -10.65 0.06 0.80
N SER A 172 -9.96 0.87 1.59
CA SER A 172 -10.48 2.10 2.18
C SER A 172 -10.20 3.32 1.31
N GLY A 173 -11.09 4.31 1.32
CA GLY A 173 -10.95 5.55 0.54
C GLY A 173 -11.36 5.42 -0.93
N PHE A 174 -12.22 4.44 -1.23
CA PHE A 174 -12.74 4.22 -2.58
C PHE A 174 -13.77 5.29 -2.95
N VAL A 175 -13.48 6.04 -4.01
CA VAL A 175 -14.35 7.09 -4.57
C VAL A 175 -14.95 6.67 -5.92
N GLY A 176 -14.51 5.54 -6.47
CA GLY A 176 -14.94 4.97 -7.74
C GLY A 176 -14.48 5.76 -8.97
N SER A 177 -13.44 6.57 -8.85
CA SER A 177 -12.78 7.09 -10.05
C SER A 177 -12.29 5.97 -10.98
N SER A 178 -11.85 6.31 -12.19
CA SER A 178 -11.22 5.31 -13.06
C SER A 178 -9.99 4.68 -12.40
N ILE A 179 -9.23 5.45 -11.61
CA ILE A 179 -7.94 5.04 -11.04
C ILE A 179 -8.08 3.97 -9.96
N ASP A 180 -8.96 4.16 -8.97
CA ASP A 180 -9.23 3.17 -7.92
C ASP A 180 -10.11 2.02 -8.43
N THR A 181 -10.96 2.26 -9.43
CA THR A 181 -11.69 1.19 -10.11
C THR A 181 -10.74 0.24 -10.84
N GLU A 182 -9.69 0.74 -11.50
CA GLU A 182 -8.65 -0.11 -12.12
C GLU A 182 -7.99 -1.05 -11.12
N LEU A 183 -7.61 -0.54 -9.94
CA LEU A 183 -7.03 -1.38 -8.90
C LEU A 183 -8.03 -2.37 -8.31
N ALA A 184 -9.29 -1.97 -8.12
CA ALA A 184 -10.32 -2.88 -7.67
C ALA A 184 -10.57 -4.02 -8.68
N MET A 185 -10.60 -3.70 -9.98
CA MET A 185 -10.71 -4.69 -11.05
C MET A 185 -9.51 -5.66 -11.07
N TYR A 186 -8.30 -5.18 -10.78
CA TYR A 186 -7.14 -6.05 -10.60
C TYR A 186 -7.39 -7.18 -9.60
N PHE A 187 -7.99 -6.89 -8.44
CA PHE A 187 -8.30 -7.92 -7.47
C PHE A 187 -9.39 -8.87 -7.97
N THR A 188 -10.44 -8.35 -8.62
CA THR A 188 -11.50 -9.21 -9.17
C THR A 188 -11.02 -10.16 -10.24
N GLU A 189 -10.03 -9.77 -11.05
CA GLU A 189 -9.51 -10.58 -12.16
C GLU A 189 -8.41 -11.55 -11.73
N ASN A 190 -7.73 -11.28 -10.61
CA ASN A 190 -6.50 -11.97 -10.26
C ASN A 190 -6.53 -12.71 -8.92
N ALA A 191 -7.34 -12.30 -7.95
CA ALA A 191 -7.39 -12.96 -6.63
C ALA A 191 -8.29 -14.19 -6.68
N VAL A 192 -7.73 -15.35 -6.99
CA VAL A 192 -8.51 -16.57 -7.28
C VAL A 192 -9.15 -17.16 -6.03
N ALA A 193 -8.47 -17.07 -4.89
CA ALA A 193 -8.92 -17.59 -3.60
C ALA A 193 -9.57 -16.52 -2.70
N LEU A 194 -10.10 -15.45 -3.29
CA LEU A 194 -10.66 -14.33 -2.55
C LEU A 194 -11.92 -14.76 -1.79
N GLU A 195 -11.90 -14.59 -0.47
CA GLU A 195 -13.01 -14.91 0.44
C GLU A 195 -13.79 -13.64 0.79
N THR A 196 -13.09 -12.51 1.00
CA THR A 196 -13.70 -11.24 1.37
C THR A 196 -13.10 -10.07 0.60
N PHE A 197 -13.95 -9.26 -0.03
CA PHE A 197 -13.59 -7.95 -0.55
C PHE A 197 -14.35 -6.86 0.21
N LEU A 198 -13.63 -6.13 1.06
CA LEU A 198 -14.16 -4.99 1.80
C LEU A 198 -13.81 -3.70 1.08
N VAL A 199 -14.82 -2.88 0.78
CA VAL A 199 -14.69 -1.55 0.21
C VAL A 199 -15.25 -0.55 1.20
N ASP A 200 -14.37 0.26 1.82
CA ASP A 200 -14.78 1.35 2.70
C ASP A 200 -14.81 2.66 1.92
N LEU A 201 -16.01 3.24 1.79
CA LEU A 201 -16.26 4.49 1.09
C LEU A 201 -15.94 5.71 1.97
N ARG A 202 -15.71 5.52 3.27
CA ARG A 202 -15.46 6.62 4.21
C ARG A 202 -14.06 7.18 4.03
N LYS A 203 -13.98 8.50 4.15
CA LYS A 203 -12.76 9.29 3.97
C LYS A 203 -11.90 9.26 5.25
N VAL A 204 -10.59 9.09 5.09
CA VAL A 204 -9.62 9.54 6.10
C VAL A 204 -9.27 11.01 5.82
N VAL A 205 -9.74 11.90 6.68
CA VAL A 205 -9.43 13.34 6.65
C VAL A 205 -7.94 13.50 7.00
N VAL A 206 -7.18 14.29 6.22
CA VAL A 206 -5.86 14.76 6.63
C VAL A 206 -6.03 16.24 6.95
N GLU A 207 -6.05 16.55 8.23
CA GLU A 207 -5.92 17.92 8.73
C GLU A 207 -4.45 18.14 9.07
N GLU A 208 -3.84 19.13 8.43
CA GLU A 208 -3.08 20.22 9.08
C GLU A 208 -2.28 20.98 7.99
N SER A 209 -2.60 22.27 7.87
CA SER A 209 -2.05 23.29 6.94
C SER A 209 -2.68 23.43 5.53
N THR A 210 -3.82 24.14 5.52
CA THR A 210 -4.09 25.31 4.64
C THR A 210 -4.10 25.19 3.11
N LEU A 211 -4.52 24.09 2.46
CA LEU A 211 -5.01 24.17 1.05
C LEU A 211 -6.12 23.18 0.63
N LEU A 212 -6.64 22.31 1.50
CA LEU A 212 -7.67 21.33 1.12
C LEU A 212 -8.69 21.13 2.25
N SER A 213 -9.37 22.21 2.66
CA SER A 213 -10.61 22.08 3.42
C SER A 213 -11.57 21.22 2.60
N GLU A 214 -11.66 19.96 2.98
CA GLU A 214 -12.69 19.02 2.60
C GLU A 214 -12.95 18.87 1.08
N PHE A 215 -12.31 17.87 0.45
CA PHE A 215 -13.07 17.05 -0.49
C PHE A 215 -14.25 16.41 0.27
N VAL A 216 -15.33 17.15 0.52
CA VAL A 216 -16.59 16.59 1.02
C VAL A 216 -17.08 15.73 -0.12
N THR A 217 -17.07 14.42 0.09
CA THR A 217 -17.73 13.51 -0.85
C THR A 217 -19.21 13.83 -0.77
N THR A 218 -19.74 14.47 -1.80
CA THR A 218 -21.17 14.76 -1.87
C THR A 218 -21.96 13.46 -1.77
N GLN A 219 -23.18 13.49 -1.23
CA GLN A 219 -24.03 12.30 -1.19
C GLN A 219 -24.22 11.68 -2.58
N LYS A 220 -24.21 12.51 -3.64
CA LYS A 220 -24.23 12.07 -5.04
C LYS A 220 -22.98 11.26 -5.41
N GLN A 221 -21.78 11.73 -5.05
CA GLN A 221 -20.53 11.00 -5.28
C GLN A 221 -20.48 9.70 -4.48
N LEU A 222 -20.95 9.71 -3.22
CA LEU A 222 -21.01 8.49 -2.40
C LEU A 222 -21.93 7.45 -3.02
N ARG A 223 -23.13 7.85 -3.48
CA ARG A 223 -24.04 6.96 -4.21
C ARG A 223 -23.41 6.41 -5.49
N ALA A 224 -22.68 7.24 -6.23
CA ALA A 224 -21.96 6.81 -7.44
C ALA A 224 -20.81 5.84 -7.13
N ALA A 225 -20.02 6.10 -6.08
CA ALA A 225 -18.96 5.22 -5.60
C ALA A 225 -19.54 3.88 -5.16
N ARG A 226 -20.61 3.89 -4.35
CA ARG A 226 -21.33 2.67 -3.93
C ARG A 226 -21.86 1.88 -5.12
N LYS A 227 -22.48 2.54 -6.10
CA LYS A 227 -22.96 1.87 -7.33
C LYS A 227 -21.81 1.19 -8.07
N ARG A 228 -20.64 1.82 -8.16
CA ARG A 228 -19.45 1.23 -8.78
C ARG A 228 -18.87 0.07 -7.98
N ALA A 229 -18.77 0.19 -6.66
CA ALA A 229 -18.35 -0.92 -5.79
C ALA A 229 -19.25 -2.16 -5.97
N LEU A 230 -20.58 -1.95 -6.04
CA LEU A 230 -21.53 -3.04 -6.32
C LEU A 230 -21.37 -3.62 -7.74
N GLN A 231 -21.02 -2.81 -8.74
CA GLN A 231 -20.72 -3.29 -10.09
C GLN A 231 -19.45 -4.14 -10.13
N ILE A 232 -18.41 -3.75 -9.38
CA ILE A 232 -17.18 -4.53 -9.21
C ILE A 232 -17.50 -5.85 -8.51
N GLY A 233 -18.37 -5.82 -7.50
CA GLY A 233 -18.86 -7.01 -6.79
C GLY A 233 -19.40 -8.11 -7.70
N LYS A 234 -20.07 -7.74 -8.80
CA LYS A 234 -20.61 -8.71 -9.77
C LYS A 234 -19.53 -9.48 -10.54
N LYS A 235 -18.29 -8.98 -10.54
CA LYS A 235 -17.13 -9.60 -11.20
C LYS A 235 -16.26 -10.40 -10.24
N LEU A 236 -16.64 -10.50 -8.97
CA LEU A 236 -15.86 -11.21 -7.99
C LEU A 236 -15.86 -12.73 -8.24
N PRO A 237 -14.79 -13.42 -7.79
CA PRO A 237 -14.76 -14.87 -7.79
C PRO A 237 -15.98 -15.47 -7.07
N PRO A 238 -16.49 -16.63 -7.52
CA PRO A 238 -17.60 -17.31 -6.86
C PRO A 238 -17.32 -17.54 -5.36
N GLY A 239 -18.31 -17.25 -4.52
CA GLY A 239 -18.18 -17.42 -3.07
C GLY A 239 -17.53 -16.24 -2.33
N THR A 240 -17.03 -15.22 -3.03
CA THR A 240 -16.48 -14.02 -2.37
C THR A 240 -17.61 -13.19 -1.74
N GLU A 241 -17.44 -12.81 -0.48
CA GLU A 241 -18.29 -11.82 0.19
C GLU A 241 -17.84 -10.40 -0.15
N LEU A 242 -18.74 -9.57 -0.70
CA LEU A 242 -18.52 -8.14 -0.85
C LEU A 242 -19.14 -7.38 0.33
N ILE A 243 -18.31 -6.61 1.05
CA ILE A 243 -18.75 -5.71 2.11
C ILE A 243 -18.51 -4.28 1.66
N VAL A 244 -19.55 -3.44 1.63
CA VAL A 244 -19.43 -2.01 1.30
C VAL A 244 -19.85 -1.17 2.51
N LEU A 245 -18.88 -0.43 3.07
CA LEU A 245 -19.05 0.41 4.26
C LEU A 245 -19.16 1.90 3.90
#